data_AF-A0A7T1Y4G4-F1
#
_entry.id   AF-A0A7T1Y4G4-F1
#
_cell.length_a   1.000
_cell.length_b   1.000
_cell.length_c   1.000
_cell.angle_alpha   90.00
_cell.angle_beta   90.00
_cell.angle_gamma   90.00
#
_symmetry.space_group_name_H-M   'P 1'
#
loop_
_entity.id
_entity.type
_entity.pdbx_description
1 polymer ?
#
loop_
_entity_poly.entity_id
_entity_poly.type
_entity_poly.pdbx_seq_one_letter_code
_entity_poly.pdbx_strand_id
1 'polypeptide(L)'
;MKRLMLPALLSGLMLAATAQASSPTEHFKGEPADTLSQAMANFSEYNQQLAELLAQEEPSLADLGTIHQLTYTLENALEKINEEVETLAVNLEEVHQGSETGDFERVQSHGADYLEAAQTLAP
;
A
#
# COMPACT_ATOMS: atom_id res chain seq x y z
N MET A 1 2.66 24.96 -78.33
CA MET A 1 2.33 26.25 -77.68
C MET A 1 1.21 26.03 -76.68
N LYS A 2 1.42 26.36 -75.40
CA LYS A 2 0.45 26.66 -74.30
C LYS A 2 1.15 26.31 -72.98
N ARG A 3 1.86 27.27 -72.40
CA ARG A 3 1.40 28.25 -71.38
C ARG A 3 1.46 27.65 -69.97
N LEU A 4 2.60 27.98 -69.35
CA LEU A 4 2.86 28.11 -67.92
C LEU A 4 1.66 28.70 -67.17
N MET A 5 1.36 28.19 -65.97
CA MET A 5 0.98 28.96 -64.78
C MET A 5 1.03 28.06 -63.54
N LEU A 6 2.01 28.29 -62.67
CA LEU A 6 2.01 27.93 -61.26
C LEU A 6 1.21 29.01 -60.51
N PRO A 7 0.42 28.68 -59.47
CA PRO A 7 0.61 29.46 -58.24
C PRO A 7 0.41 28.70 -56.93
N ALA A 8 1.22 29.15 -55.97
CA ALA A 8 0.91 29.46 -54.57
C ALA A 8 0.61 28.35 -53.55
N LEU A 9 1.55 28.31 -52.59
CA LEU A 9 1.47 27.83 -51.21
C LEU A 9 0.06 27.87 -50.59
N LEU A 10 -0.29 26.79 -49.88
CA LEU A 10 -1.01 26.89 -48.61
C LEU A 10 -0.22 26.15 -47.52
N SER A 11 0.46 26.93 -46.68
CA SER A 11 0.86 26.51 -45.34
C SER A 11 -0.39 26.23 -44.53
N GLY A 12 -0.60 24.97 -44.14
CA GLY A 12 -1.59 24.55 -43.16
C GLY A 12 -0.89 23.83 -42.02
N LEU A 13 -0.24 24.60 -41.15
CA LEU A 13 0.27 24.13 -39.87
C LEU A 13 -0.93 23.78 -38.98
N MET A 14 -1.22 22.50 -38.80
CA MET A 14 -2.06 22.03 -37.70
C MET A 14 -1.21 21.10 -36.84
N LEU A 15 -0.40 21.69 -35.95
CA LEU A 15 0.03 20.98 -34.76
C LEU A 15 -1.22 20.71 -33.92
N ALA A 16 -1.81 19.53 -34.07
CA ALA A 16 -2.68 18.98 -33.04
C ALA A 16 -1.77 18.51 -31.89
N ALA A 17 -1.32 19.46 -31.07
CA ALA A 17 -0.76 19.14 -29.76
C ALA A 17 -1.92 18.67 -28.88
N THR A 18 -2.19 17.36 -28.87
CA THR A 18 -2.96 16.75 -27.80
C THR A 18 -2.08 16.73 -26.55
N ALA A 19 -2.04 17.86 -25.85
CA ALA A 19 -1.56 17.90 -24.48
C ALA A 19 -2.63 17.20 -23.63
N GLN A 20 -2.55 15.86 -23.53
CA GLN A 20 -3.16 15.14 -22.41
C GLN A 20 -2.37 15.52 -21.17
N ALA A 21 -2.78 16.61 -20.51
CA ALA A 21 -2.42 16.85 -19.13
C ALA A 21 -3.16 15.79 -18.31
N SER A 22 -2.46 14.71 -17.97
CA SER A 22 -2.93 13.77 -16.96
C SER A 22 -2.97 14.54 -15.64
N SER A 23 -4.13 15.12 -15.29
CA SER A 23 -4.37 15.56 -13.92
C SER A 23 -4.06 14.37 -13.00
N PRO A 24 -3.29 14.54 -11.91
CA PRO A 24 -3.08 13.47 -10.96
C PRO A 24 -4.46 12.92 -10.58
N THR A 25 -4.70 11.65 -10.88
CA THR A 25 -5.92 11.00 -10.42
C THR A 25 -5.81 10.95 -8.91
N GLU A 26 -6.77 11.55 -8.19
CA GLU A 26 -6.77 11.45 -6.73
C GLU A 26 -6.99 9.98 -6.37
N HIS A 27 -5.95 9.34 -5.83
CA HIS A 27 -6.04 7.99 -5.32
C HIS A 27 -6.87 7.98 -4.04
N PHE A 28 -7.65 6.90 -3.84
CA PHE A 28 -8.27 6.64 -2.54
C PHE A 28 -7.15 6.41 -1.50
N LYS A 29 -7.34 6.87 -0.25
CA LYS A 29 -6.27 6.86 0.75
C LYS A 29 -6.23 5.61 1.62
N GLY A 30 -7.32 4.83 1.67
CA GLY A 30 -7.48 3.79 2.68
C GLY A 30 -7.67 4.36 4.09
N GLU A 31 -8.08 3.51 5.01
CA GLU A 31 -8.06 3.83 6.43
C GLU A 31 -6.61 3.78 6.95
N PRO A 32 -6.16 4.77 7.76
CA PRO A 32 -4.81 4.76 8.30
C PRO A 32 -4.61 3.67 9.36
N ALA A 33 -3.36 3.26 9.55
CA ALA A 33 -2.94 2.35 10.61
C ALA A 33 -1.70 2.93 11.32
N ASP A 34 -1.90 3.71 12.38
CA ASP A 34 -0.80 4.39 13.08
C ASP A 34 -0.11 3.48 14.12
N THR A 35 -0.74 2.35 14.47
CA THR A 35 -0.28 1.38 15.48
C THR A 35 -0.43 -0.06 14.99
N LEU A 36 0.35 -1.00 15.54
CA LEU A 36 0.19 -2.42 15.22
C LEU A 36 -1.23 -2.93 15.48
N SER A 37 -1.87 -2.53 16.58
CA SER A 37 -3.24 -2.95 16.90
C SER A 37 -4.25 -2.46 15.85
N GLN A 38 -4.13 -1.20 15.39
CA GLN A 38 -4.97 -0.69 14.30
C GLN A 38 -4.68 -1.43 12.99
N ALA A 39 -3.41 -1.68 12.68
CA ALA A 39 -3.03 -2.41 11.48
C ALA A 39 -3.63 -3.83 11.47
N MET A 40 -3.55 -4.55 12.58
CA MET A 40 -4.14 -5.89 12.71
C MET A 40 -5.67 -5.87 12.64
N ALA A 41 -6.32 -4.86 13.24
CA ALA A 41 -7.77 -4.69 13.14
C ALA A 41 -8.20 -4.44 11.69
N ASN A 42 -7.58 -3.46 11.02
CA ASN A 42 -7.83 -3.15 9.61
C ASN A 42 -7.55 -4.38 8.73
N PHE A 43 -6.42 -5.04 8.94
CA PHE A 43 -6.04 -6.24 8.17
C PHE A 43 -7.07 -7.35 8.32
N SER A 44 -7.52 -7.65 9.54
CA SER A 44 -8.53 -8.70 9.78
C SER A 44 -9.88 -8.34 9.17
N GLU A 45 -10.40 -7.15 9.47
CA GLU A 45 -11.73 -6.72 9.03
C GLU A 45 -11.82 -6.62 7.50
N TYR A 46 -10.85 -5.97 6.87
CA TYR A 46 -10.89 -5.73 5.43
C TYR A 46 -10.59 -7.00 4.63
N ASN A 47 -9.81 -7.95 5.17
CA ASN A 47 -9.68 -9.26 4.53
C ASN A 47 -10.97 -10.07 4.58
N GLN A 48 -11.79 -9.94 5.64
CA GLN A 48 -13.10 -10.57 5.67
C GLN A 48 -13.99 -10.01 4.55
N GLN A 49 -14.05 -8.68 4.41
CA GLN A 49 -14.84 -8.03 3.35
C GLN A 49 -14.32 -8.41 1.94
N LEU A 50 -13.01 -8.46 1.76
CA LEU A 50 -12.39 -8.92 0.52
C LEU A 50 -12.77 -10.38 0.21
N ALA A 51 -12.73 -11.26 1.20
CA ALA A 51 -13.10 -12.67 1.03
C ALA A 51 -14.57 -12.84 0.64
N GLU A 52 -15.48 -12.04 1.22
CA GLU A 52 -16.90 -12.03 0.86
C GLU A 52 -17.11 -11.62 -0.60
N LEU A 53 -16.41 -10.57 -1.07
CA LEU A 53 -16.50 -10.13 -2.46
C LEU A 53 -15.91 -11.16 -3.44
N LEU A 54 -14.82 -11.83 -3.06
CA LEU A 54 -14.17 -12.86 -3.88
C LEU A 54 -14.90 -14.20 -3.90
N ALA A 55 -15.83 -14.44 -2.97
CA ALA A 55 -16.65 -15.64 -2.95
C ALA A 55 -17.77 -15.65 -4.02
N GLN A 56 -17.97 -14.52 -4.71
CA GLN A 56 -18.91 -14.40 -5.82
C GLN A 56 -18.39 -15.14 -7.06
N GLU A 57 -19.28 -15.79 -7.82
CA GLU A 57 -18.91 -16.48 -9.06
C GLU A 57 -18.35 -15.49 -10.11
N GLU A 58 -18.93 -14.30 -10.20
CA GLU A 58 -18.48 -13.21 -11.06
C GLU A 58 -18.72 -11.85 -10.37
N PRO A 59 -17.67 -11.15 -9.91
CA PRO A 59 -17.80 -9.81 -9.33
C PRO A 59 -18.27 -8.78 -10.36
N SER A 60 -19.18 -7.89 -9.97
CA SER A 60 -19.60 -6.77 -10.82
C SER A 60 -18.52 -5.69 -10.91
N LEU A 61 -18.68 -4.74 -11.85
CA LEU A 61 -17.80 -3.56 -11.92
C LEU A 61 -17.83 -2.72 -10.63
N ALA A 62 -18.96 -2.69 -9.93
CA ALA A 62 -19.07 -2.01 -8.65
C ALA A 62 -18.26 -2.76 -7.58
N ASP A 63 -18.32 -4.09 -7.57
CA ASP A 63 -17.51 -4.92 -6.65
C ASP A 63 -16.02 -4.74 -6.89
N LEU A 64 -15.57 -4.67 -8.14
CA LEU A 64 -14.17 -4.36 -8.46
C LEU A 64 -13.74 -2.98 -7.95
N GLY A 65 -14.63 -1.98 -8.01
CA GLY A 65 -14.41 -0.66 -7.41
C GLY A 65 -14.30 -0.72 -5.88
N THR A 66 -15.13 -1.52 -5.22
CA THR A 66 -15.05 -1.75 -3.78
C THR A 66 -13.75 -2.48 -3.42
N ILE A 67 -13.40 -3.56 -4.11
CA ILE A 67 -12.13 -4.28 -3.92
C ILE A 67 -10.95 -3.31 -4.02
N HIS A 68 -10.93 -2.43 -5.04
CA HIS A 68 -9.88 -1.42 -5.19
C HIS A 68 -9.78 -0.46 -3.99
N GLN A 69 -10.89 -0.09 -3.36
CA GLN A 69 -10.87 0.75 -2.16
C GLN A 69 -10.42 -0.03 -0.93
N LEU A 70 -10.86 -1.27 -0.76
CA LEU A 70 -10.42 -2.15 0.33
C LEU A 70 -8.91 -2.36 0.29
N THR A 71 -8.34 -2.52 -0.92
CA THR A 71 -6.90 -2.76 -1.07
C THR A 71 -6.05 -1.60 -0.56
N TYR A 72 -6.48 -0.35 -0.63
CA TYR A 72 -5.73 0.76 -0.03
C TYR A 72 -5.66 0.66 1.51
N THR A 73 -6.75 0.27 2.17
CA THR A 73 -6.72 0.06 3.62
C THR A 73 -5.83 -1.13 3.98
N LEU A 74 -5.90 -2.22 3.20
CA LEU A 74 -5.04 -3.39 3.39
C LEU A 74 -3.56 -3.07 3.14
N GLU A 75 -3.24 -2.21 2.17
CA GLU A 75 -1.89 -1.72 1.92
C GLU A 75 -1.34 -0.92 3.12
N ASN A 76 -2.11 0.04 3.64
CA ASN A 76 -1.74 0.79 4.84
C ASN A 76 -1.50 -0.14 6.04
N ALA A 77 -2.36 -1.15 6.23
CA ALA A 77 -2.23 -2.12 7.30
C ALA A 77 -0.97 -2.99 7.13
N LEU A 78 -0.70 -3.48 5.91
CA LEU A 78 0.48 -4.29 5.60
C LEU A 78 1.78 -3.50 5.76
N GLU A 79 1.81 -2.24 5.33
CA GLU A 79 2.95 -1.34 5.54
C GLU A 79 3.26 -1.23 7.04
N LYS A 80 2.24 -0.94 7.86
CA LYS A 80 2.44 -0.83 9.31
C LYS A 80 2.83 -2.15 9.96
N ILE A 81 2.23 -3.27 9.57
CA ILE A 81 2.62 -4.60 10.08
C ILE A 81 4.09 -4.90 9.76
N ASN A 82 4.56 -4.57 8.55
CA ASN A 82 5.96 -4.80 8.18
C ASN A 82 6.91 -3.98 9.06
N GLU A 83 6.65 -2.69 9.26
CA GLU A 83 7.46 -1.82 10.14
C GLU A 83 7.55 -2.38 11.58
N GLU A 84 6.42 -2.84 12.11
CA GLU A 84 6.31 -3.36 13.48
C GLU A 84 6.98 -4.74 13.60
N VAL A 85 6.90 -5.60 12.58
CA VAL A 85 7.60 -6.88 12.53
C VAL A 85 9.12 -6.70 12.43
N GLU A 86 9.61 -5.69 11.71
CA GLU A 86 11.04 -5.34 11.72
C GLU A 86 11.50 -4.97 13.12
N THR A 87 10.72 -4.15 13.83
CA THR A 87 11.00 -3.77 15.23
C THR A 87 10.95 -4.98 16.17
N LEU A 88 9.98 -5.86 15.98
CA LEU A 88 9.85 -7.12 16.72
C LEU A 88 11.10 -8.00 16.57
N ALA A 89 11.61 -8.13 15.34
CA ALA A 89 12.81 -8.91 15.05
C ALA A 89 14.06 -8.31 15.72
N VAL A 90 14.19 -6.97 15.72
CA VAL A 90 15.27 -6.27 16.43
C VAL A 90 15.19 -6.56 17.94
N ASN A 91 14.02 -6.40 18.57
CA ASN A 91 13.87 -6.68 20.00
C ASN A 91 14.22 -8.13 20.35
N LEU A 92 13.85 -9.10 19.50
CA LEU A 92 14.21 -10.50 19.72
C LEU A 92 15.73 -10.72 19.63
N GLU A 93 16.41 -10.05 18.71
CA GLU A 93 17.87 -10.13 18.57
C GLU A 93 18.59 -9.50 19.78
N GLU A 94 18.07 -8.38 20.30
CA GLU A 94 18.60 -7.75 21.51
C GLU A 94 18.51 -8.69 22.73
N VAL A 95 17.40 -9.43 22.86
CA VAL A 95 17.24 -10.49 23.86
C VAL A 95 18.27 -11.60 23.65
N HIS A 96 18.46 -12.05 22.41
CA HIS A 96 19.44 -13.07 22.06
C HIS A 96 20.86 -12.66 22.50
N GLN A 97 21.35 -11.51 22.03
CA GLN A 97 22.70 -11.03 22.36
C GLN A 97 22.87 -10.69 23.84
N GLY A 98 21.83 -10.16 24.50
CA GLY A 98 21.84 -9.94 25.95
C GLY A 98 22.03 -11.26 26.71
N SER A 99 21.39 -12.34 26.26
CA SER A 99 21.52 -13.67 26.86
C SER A 99 22.93 -14.26 26.69
N GLU A 100 23.62 -13.98 25.59
CA GLU A 100 25.00 -14.44 25.33
C GLU A 100 26.02 -13.74 26.23
N THR A 101 25.74 -12.49 26.60
CA THR A 101 26.66 -11.62 27.34
C THR A 101 26.36 -11.53 28.84
N GLY A 102 25.21 -12.08 29.27
CA GLY A 102 24.74 -11.98 30.66
C GLY A 102 24.18 -10.60 31.02
N ASP A 103 23.75 -9.83 30.03
CA ASP A 103 23.10 -8.52 30.23
C ASP A 103 21.62 -8.69 30.56
N PHE A 104 21.32 -8.79 31.86
CA PHE A 104 19.96 -9.00 32.35
C PHE A 104 19.01 -7.83 32.09
N GLU A 105 19.51 -6.60 31.98
CA GLU A 105 18.67 -5.43 31.74
C GLU A 105 18.20 -5.44 30.29
N ARG A 106 19.13 -5.63 29.34
CA ARG A 106 18.84 -5.76 27.91
C ARG A 106 17.85 -6.89 27.62
N VAL A 107 18.04 -8.05 28.25
CA VAL A 107 17.13 -9.20 28.10
C VAL A 107 15.72 -8.86 28.58
N GLN A 108 15.59 -8.19 29.73
CA GLN A 108 14.27 -7.90 30.31
C GLN A 108 13.54 -6.80 29.56
N SER A 109 14.21 -5.71 29.18
CA SER A 109 13.56 -4.59 28.48
C SER A 109 13.08 -5.02 27.09
N HIS A 110 13.98 -5.52 26.25
CA HIS A 110 13.63 -5.92 24.89
C HIS A 110 12.72 -7.16 24.87
N GLY A 111 12.82 -8.03 25.88
CA GLY A 111 11.92 -9.17 26.02
C GLY A 111 10.48 -8.75 26.31
N ALA A 112 10.27 -7.73 27.14
CA ALA A 112 8.93 -7.18 27.39
C ALA A 112 8.34 -6.56 26.10
N ASP A 113 9.11 -5.72 25.42
CA ASP A 113 8.69 -5.06 24.18
C ASP A 113 8.39 -6.08 23.06
N TYR A 114 9.23 -7.12 22.92
CA TYR A 114 8.99 -8.22 22.01
C TYR A 114 7.67 -8.94 22.31
N LEU A 115 7.43 -9.31 23.57
CA LEU A 115 6.24 -10.08 23.94
C LEU A 115 4.94 -9.28 23.75
N GLU A 116 4.95 -7.98 24.04
CA GLU A 116 3.79 -7.10 23.81
C GLU A 116 3.40 -7.04 22.32
N ALA A 117 4.38 -6.81 21.44
CA ALA A 117 4.13 -6.76 20.01
C ALA A 117 3.79 -8.15 19.43
N ALA A 118 4.45 -9.23 19.89
CA ALA A 118 4.17 -10.59 19.45
C ALA A 118 2.73 -11.03 19.80
N GLN A 119 2.26 -10.70 21.00
CA GLN A 119 0.89 -10.98 21.43
C GLN A 119 -0.15 -10.20 20.61
N THR A 120 0.20 -9.02 20.10
CA THR A 120 -0.68 -8.25 19.21
C THR A 120 -0.71 -8.86 17.80
N LEU A 121 0.44 -9.31 17.28
CA LEU A 121 0.57 -9.90 15.95
C LEU A 121 -0.09 -11.27 15.86
N ALA A 122 0.00 -12.08 16.92
CA ALA A 122 -0.55 -13.43 17.00
C ALA A 122 -1.21 -13.65 18.37
N PRO A 123 -2.46 -13.16 18.55
CA PRO A 123 -3.14 -13.20 19.84
C PRO A 123 -3.57 -14.59 20.30
#